data_AF-A0A7X0MNQ7-F1
#
_entry.id   AF-A0A7X0MNQ7-F1
#
_cell.length_a   1.000
_cell.length_b   1.000
_cell.length_c   1.000
_cell.angle_alpha   90.00
_cell.angle_beta   90.00
_cell.angle_gamma   90.00
#
_symmetry.space_group_name_H-M   'P 1'
#
loop_
_entity.id
_entity.type
_entity.pdbx_description
1 polymer ?
#
loop_
_entity_poly.entity_id
_entity_poly.type
_entity_poly.pdbx_seq_one_letter_code
_entity_poly.pdbx_strand_id
1 'polypeptide(L)'
;MNIKAYAVAAIASMTLGALPASAATIVSTLASYNGPEASSGFPIDRGIIGTFNYAIAPGSSITSAFLEGTYGTSTVSSSTASFNASVDGNTAFTVCGLNAMNCYFSGQAYRSFSIALSSATFASLLDGSASLRLIQTSNVNIRYGTPTLRIVTAAVPEPSTWAMMLIGFGGAGAMLRRSKRKTATKVSFVL
;
A
#
# COMPACT_ATOMS: atom_id res chain seq x y z
N MET A 1 -70.43 -3.80 6.93
CA MET A 1 -69.44 -3.14 7.81
C MET A 1 -68.06 -3.59 7.32
N ASN A 2 -67.40 -2.80 6.47
CA ASN A 2 -66.22 -3.23 5.71
C ASN A 2 -64.93 -2.59 6.26
N ILE A 3 -64.05 -3.43 6.80
CA ILE A 3 -62.75 -3.04 7.36
C ILE A 3 -61.73 -2.99 6.22
N LYS A 4 -61.24 -1.79 5.88
CA LYS A 4 -60.10 -1.59 4.97
C LYS A 4 -58.81 -1.67 5.78
N ALA A 5 -58.07 -2.76 5.60
CA ALA A 5 -56.73 -2.92 6.17
C ALA A 5 -55.70 -2.17 5.31
N TYR A 6 -55.09 -1.14 5.86
CA TYR A 6 -53.96 -0.43 5.25
C TYR A 6 -52.66 -1.18 5.57
N ALA A 7 -52.06 -1.80 4.55
CA ALA A 7 -50.73 -2.38 4.65
C ALA A 7 -49.67 -1.26 4.63
N VAL A 8 -49.05 -1.01 5.77
CA VAL A 8 -47.91 -0.09 5.90
C VAL A 8 -46.64 -0.88 5.56
N ALA A 9 -46.11 -0.68 4.35
CA ALA A 9 -44.81 -1.21 3.95
C ALA A 9 -43.69 -0.40 4.62
N ALA A 10 -43.04 -0.99 5.62
CA ALA A 10 -41.86 -0.41 6.25
C ALA A 10 -40.65 -0.57 5.32
N ILE A 11 -40.23 0.53 4.67
CA ILE A 11 -38.97 0.60 3.94
C ILE A 11 -37.85 0.75 4.97
N ALA A 12 -37.20 -0.36 5.33
CA ALA A 12 -35.97 -0.34 6.09
C ALA A 12 -34.84 0.16 5.19
N SER A 13 -34.66 1.48 5.11
CA SER A 13 -33.53 2.11 4.44
C SER A 13 -32.25 1.81 5.23
N MET A 14 -31.55 0.74 4.86
CA MET A 14 -30.21 0.45 5.34
C MET A 14 -29.28 1.56 4.83
N THR A 15 -29.00 2.54 5.67
CA THR A 15 -27.92 3.51 5.43
C THR A 15 -26.60 2.77 5.57
N LEU A 16 -26.13 2.15 4.48
CA LEU A 16 -24.74 1.74 4.33
C LEU A 16 -23.90 3.03 4.29
N GLY A 17 -23.55 3.55 5.47
CA GLY A 17 -22.61 4.64 5.57
C GLY A 17 -21.26 4.15 5.08
N ALA A 18 -20.74 4.74 4.00
CA ALA A 18 -19.36 4.52 3.61
C ALA A 18 -18.47 4.92 4.80
N LEU A 19 -17.67 3.97 5.29
CA LEU A 19 -16.67 4.27 6.29
C LEU A 19 -15.57 5.08 5.60
N PRO A 20 -15.18 6.25 6.13
CA PRO A 20 -14.12 7.02 5.52
C PRO A 20 -12.86 6.17 5.45
N ALA A 21 -12.22 6.14 4.28
CA ALA A 21 -10.89 5.57 4.18
C ALA A 21 -9.97 6.30 5.19
N SER A 22 -9.16 5.55 5.92
CA SER A 22 -8.13 6.07 6.80
C SER A 22 -6.76 5.66 6.28
N ALA A 23 -5.74 6.49 6.57
CA ALA A 23 -4.37 6.10 6.30
C ALA A 23 -4.02 4.86 7.14
N ALA A 24 -3.48 3.83 6.50
CA ALA A 24 -3.15 2.57 7.16
C ALA A 24 -1.74 2.10 6.76
N THR A 25 -1.03 1.52 7.73
CA THR A 25 0.20 0.76 7.50
C THR A 25 -0.13 -0.72 7.53
N ILE A 26 0.09 -1.39 6.41
CA ILE A 26 -0.16 -2.81 6.20
C ILE A 26 1.20 -3.52 6.22
N VAL A 27 1.29 -4.60 6.97
CA VAL A 27 2.52 -5.41 7.09
C VAL A 27 2.17 -6.86 6.78
N SER A 28 2.88 -7.45 5.82
CA SER A 28 2.78 -8.86 5.44
C SER A 28 4.16 -9.50 5.47
N THR A 29 4.29 -10.70 6.00
CA THR A 29 5.57 -11.39 6.16
C THR A 29 5.55 -12.76 5.49
N LEU A 30 6.71 -13.24 5.04
CA LEU A 30 6.89 -14.62 4.59
C LEU A 30 7.83 -15.37 5.53
N ALA A 31 7.87 -16.69 5.40
CA ALA A 31 8.91 -17.49 6.04
C ALA A 31 10.30 -17.12 5.50
N SER A 32 11.35 -17.40 6.29
CA SER A 32 12.72 -17.29 5.81
C SER A 32 12.98 -18.27 4.67
N TYR A 33 13.85 -17.88 3.75
CA TYR A 33 14.23 -18.68 2.59
C TYR A 33 15.70 -19.08 2.68
N ASN A 34 15.95 -20.38 2.58
CA ASN A 34 17.28 -20.96 2.42
C ASN A 34 17.34 -21.65 1.05
N GLY A 35 18.00 -21.01 0.09
CA GLY A 35 18.21 -21.57 -1.24
C GLY A 35 19.24 -22.70 -1.24
N PRO A 36 19.25 -23.55 -2.28
CA PRO A 36 20.29 -24.55 -2.45
C PRO A 36 21.63 -23.86 -2.78
N GLU A 37 22.73 -24.53 -2.43
CA GLU A 37 24.06 -24.05 -2.76
C GLU A 37 24.29 -24.07 -4.28
N ALA A 38 24.97 -23.05 -4.80
CA ALA A 38 25.46 -23.03 -6.17
C ALA A 38 26.89 -22.46 -6.21
N SER A 39 27.72 -23.06 -7.05
CA SER A 39 29.12 -22.63 -7.24
C SER A 39 29.38 -22.04 -8.63
N SER A 40 28.45 -22.22 -9.58
CA SER A 40 28.58 -21.75 -10.97
C SER A 40 27.20 -21.53 -11.61
N GLY A 41 27.16 -20.96 -12.82
CA GLY A 41 25.92 -20.78 -13.59
C GLY A 41 25.14 -19.49 -13.29
N PHE A 42 25.79 -18.45 -12.78
CA PHE A 42 25.13 -17.18 -12.44
C PHE A 42 24.86 -16.32 -13.69
N PRO A 43 23.72 -15.59 -13.74
CA PRO A 43 22.66 -15.53 -12.72
C PRO A 43 21.75 -16.76 -12.72
N ILE A 44 21.34 -17.23 -11.53
CA ILE A 44 20.40 -18.34 -11.34
C ILE A 44 19.07 -17.80 -10.86
N ASP A 45 18.01 -18.01 -11.64
CA ASP A 45 16.64 -17.71 -11.21
C ASP A 45 16.15 -18.74 -10.20
N ARG A 46 15.79 -18.29 -9.00
CA ARG A 46 15.20 -19.16 -7.96
C ARG A 46 13.68 -19.18 -8.02
N GLY A 47 13.07 -18.45 -8.96
CA GLY A 47 11.63 -18.36 -9.10
C GLY A 47 10.96 -17.61 -7.93
N ILE A 48 9.65 -17.81 -7.80
CA ILE A 48 8.85 -17.23 -6.73
C ILE A 48 9.10 -18.02 -5.45
N ILE A 49 9.61 -17.36 -4.41
CA ILE A 49 9.89 -17.97 -3.11
C ILE A 49 8.73 -17.84 -2.12
N GLY A 50 7.76 -16.97 -2.42
CA GLY A 50 6.56 -16.78 -1.61
C GLY A 50 5.69 -15.64 -2.14
N THR A 51 4.48 -15.54 -1.60
CA THR A 51 3.50 -14.52 -1.98
C THR A 51 2.95 -13.84 -0.73
N PHE A 52 3.16 -12.53 -0.62
CA PHE A 52 2.55 -11.71 0.41
C PHE A 52 1.06 -11.62 0.13
N ASN A 53 0.23 -11.86 1.15
CA ASN A 53 -1.21 -11.64 1.06
C ASN A 53 -1.57 -10.53 2.05
N TYR A 54 -2.37 -9.57 1.61
CA TYR A 54 -2.77 -8.43 2.42
C TYR A 54 -4.07 -7.81 1.90
N ALA A 55 -4.73 -6.99 2.73
CA ALA A 55 -5.95 -6.29 2.36
C ALA A 55 -5.70 -4.78 2.31
N ILE A 56 -5.98 -4.16 1.17
CA ILE A 56 -6.02 -2.70 1.04
C ILE A 56 -7.48 -2.26 1.13
N ALA A 57 -7.76 -1.29 2.00
CA ALA A 57 -9.11 -0.77 2.15
C ALA A 57 -9.59 -0.16 0.81
N PRO A 58 -10.86 -0.40 0.40
CA PRO A 58 -11.41 0.21 -0.80
C PRO A 58 -11.28 1.74 -0.78
N GLY A 59 -10.88 2.34 -1.90
CA GLY A 59 -10.69 3.79 -2.01
C GLY A 59 -9.37 4.33 -1.44
N SER A 60 -8.52 3.47 -0.86
CA SER A 60 -7.17 3.86 -0.46
C SER A 60 -6.19 3.85 -1.64
N SER A 61 -5.23 4.76 -1.61
CA SER A 61 -4.09 4.77 -2.53
C SER A 61 -2.79 4.47 -1.79
N ILE A 62 -1.91 3.66 -2.38
CA ILE A 62 -0.57 3.41 -1.82
C ILE A 62 0.27 4.67 -1.96
N THR A 63 0.85 5.14 -0.85
CA THR A 63 1.76 6.31 -0.82
C THR A 63 3.22 5.89 -0.76
N SER A 64 3.52 4.77 -0.10
CA SER A 64 4.85 4.17 -0.09
C SER A 64 4.77 2.67 0.15
N ALA A 65 5.75 1.92 -0.35
CA ALA A 65 5.90 0.51 -0.05
C ALA A 65 7.39 0.18 0.11
N PHE A 66 7.69 -0.74 1.02
CA PHE A 66 9.05 -1.16 1.36
C PHE A 66 9.13 -2.67 1.41
N LEU A 67 10.18 -3.24 0.81
CA LEU A 67 10.60 -4.60 1.10
C LEU A 67 11.73 -4.57 2.13
N GLU A 68 11.50 -5.27 3.23
CA GLU A 68 12.38 -5.32 4.38
C GLU A 68 12.75 -6.77 4.68
N GLY A 69 13.81 -6.96 5.44
CA GLY A 69 14.21 -8.28 5.91
C GLY A 69 15.63 -8.28 6.44
N THR A 70 16.20 -9.48 6.56
CA THR A 70 17.57 -9.66 7.03
C THR A 70 18.38 -10.56 6.10
N TYR A 71 19.69 -10.31 6.04
CA TYR A 71 20.65 -11.23 5.46
C TYR A 71 20.94 -12.36 6.45
N GLY A 72 21.09 -13.59 5.95
CA GLY A 72 21.28 -14.78 6.78
C GLY A 72 19.96 -15.36 7.30
N THR A 73 20.04 -16.52 7.92
CA THR A 73 18.89 -17.22 8.53
C THR A 73 19.23 -17.70 9.94
N SER A 74 18.23 -18.25 10.65
CA SER A 74 18.40 -18.87 11.97
C SER A 74 19.50 -19.92 12.03
N THR A 75 19.78 -20.58 10.90
CA THR A 75 20.80 -21.62 10.77
C THR A 75 22.19 -21.05 10.51
N VAL A 76 22.29 -19.99 9.70
CA VAL A 76 23.56 -19.31 9.40
C VAL A 76 23.30 -17.81 9.30
N SER A 77 23.62 -17.12 10.38
CA SER A 77 23.22 -15.72 10.59
C SER A 77 24.10 -14.69 9.88
N SER A 78 25.29 -15.09 9.39
CA SER A 78 26.35 -14.17 8.98
C SER A 78 26.76 -14.22 7.51
N SER A 79 26.02 -14.97 6.66
CA SER A 79 26.40 -15.13 5.25
C SER A 79 25.21 -15.41 4.34
N THR A 80 25.15 -14.70 3.20
CA THR A 80 24.24 -14.97 2.09
C THR A 80 24.95 -14.70 0.76
N ALA A 81 24.56 -15.42 -0.29
CA ALA A 81 24.97 -15.09 -1.66
C ALA A 81 24.50 -13.67 -2.02
N SER A 82 25.16 -13.04 -2.99
CA SER A 82 24.60 -11.89 -3.70
C SER A 82 23.36 -12.30 -4.48
N PHE A 83 22.32 -11.48 -4.44
CA PHE A 83 21.08 -11.72 -5.16
C PHE A 83 20.31 -10.43 -5.42
N ASN A 84 19.51 -10.47 -6.47
CA ASN A 84 18.49 -9.50 -6.77
C ASN A 84 17.14 -10.06 -6.34
N ALA A 85 16.23 -9.19 -5.91
CA ALA A 85 14.85 -9.53 -5.62
C ALA A 85 13.91 -8.68 -6.48
N SER A 86 12.74 -9.22 -6.81
CA SER A 86 11.68 -8.51 -7.52
C SER A 86 10.34 -8.82 -6.88
N VAL A 87 9.47 -7.81 -6.81
CA VAL A 87 8.09 -7.93 -6.33
C VAL A 87 7.15 -7.80 -7.54
N ASP A 88 6.31 -8.81 -7.78
CA ASP A 88 5.39 -8.90 -8.92
C ASP A 88 6.05 -8.79 -10.30
N GLY A 89 7.27 -9.29 -10.43
CA GLY A 89 8.02 -9.20 -11.68
C GLY A 89 8.40 -7.78 -12.10
N ASN A 90 8.20 -6.79 -11.23
CA ASN A 90 8.74 -5.44 -11.44
C ASN A 90 10.28 -5.44 -11.38
N THR A 91 10.87 -4.29 -11.70
CA THR A 91 12.33 -4.11 -11.77
C THR A 91 13.04 -4.71 -10.57
N ALA A 92 13.91 -5.68 -10.85
CA ALA A 92 14.68 -6.33 -9.80
C ALA A 92 15.63 -5.30 -9.14
N PHE A 93 15.72 -5.34 -7.82
CA PHE A 93 16.63 -4.53 -7.04
C PHE A 93 17.67 -5.41 -6.38
N THR A 94 18.88 -4.88 -6.28
CA THR A 94 20.01 -5.56 -5.66
C THR A 94 19.86 -5.51 -4.16
N VAL A 95 19.51 -6.62 -3.53
CA VAL A 95 19.46 -6.73 -2.06
C VAL A 95 20.88 -6.84 -1.52
N CYS A 96 21.67 -7.72 -2.14
CA CYS A 96 23.09 -7.84 -1.85
C CYS A 96 23.91 -7.75 -3.14
N GLY A 97 24.78 -6.75 -3.23
CA GLY A 97 25.68 -6.55 -4.37
C GLY A 97 26.78 -7.60 -4.46
N LEU A 98 27.27 -7.84 -5.68
CA LEU A 98 28.47 -8.63 -5.92
C LEU A 98 29.65 -8.03 -5.14
N ASN A 99 30.39 -8.86 -4.41
CA ASN A 99 31.53 -8.45 -3.57
C ASN A 99 31.21 -7.42 -2.49
N ALA A 100 29.94 -7.21 -2.14
CA ALA A 100 29.61 -6.41 -0.98
C ALA A 100 30.15 -7.13 0.26
N MET A 101 31.21 -6.59 0.88
CA MET A 101 31.84 -7.10 2.11
C MET A 101 30.82 -7.31 3.25
N ASN A 102 29.65 -6.72 3.11
CA ASN A 102 28.57 -6.73 4.08
C ASN A 102 27.66 -7.96 4.00
N CYS A 103 27.68 -8.73 2.92
CA CYS A 103 26.78 -9.89 2.76
C CYS A 103 27.45 -11.23 3.02
N TYR A 104 28.77 -11.28 2.85
CA TYR A 104 29.55 -12.50 2.91
C TYR A 104 30.48 -12.42 4.12
N PHE A 105 30.34 -13.36 5.06
CA PHE A 105 31.31 -13.63 6.14
C PHE A 105 31.71 -12.38 6.96
N SER A 106 30.75 -11.50 7.24
CA SER A 106 31.04 -10.26 7.97
C SER A 106 31.20 -10.46 9.50
N GLY A 107 31.05 -11.69 10.00
CA GLY A 107 31.05 -12.01 11.43
C GLY A 107 29.86 -11.44 12.22
N GLN A 108 29.04 -10.58 11.61
CA GLN A 108 27.84 -9.98 12.21
C GLN A 108 26.62 -10.83 11.88
N ALA A 109 25.86 -11.22 12.91
CA ALA A 109 24.59 -11.91 12.76
C ALA A 109 23.49 -10.93 12.30
N TYR A 110 22.68 -11.34 11.32
CA TYR A 110 21.46 -10.67 10.86
C TYR A 110 21.59 -9.17 10.59
N ARG A 111 22.10 -8.83 9.41
CA ARG A 111 22.03 -7.44 8.94
C ARG A 111 20.62 -7.18 8.40
N SER A 112 19.98 -6.10 8.82
CA SER A 112 18.69 -5.70 8.25
C SER A 112 18.89 -4.91 6.96
N PHE A 113 17.88 -4.93 6.10
CA PHE A 113 17.76 -4.01 4.98
C PHE A 113 16.32 -3.51 4.86
N SER A 114 16.16 -2.36 4.20
CA SER A 114 14.88 -1.78 3.84
C SER A 114 15.04 -1.09 2.49
N ILE A 115 14.24 -1.52 1.52
CA ILE A 115 14.30 -1.04 0.13
C ILE A 115 12.94 -0.46 -0.22
N ALA A 116 12.91 0.82 -0.60
CA ALA A 116 11.70 1.45 -1.11
C ALA A 116 11.35 0.92 -2.50
N LEU A 117 10.10 0.49 -2.68
CA LEU A 117 9.59 0.06 -3.97
C LEU A 117 9.24 1.28 -4.83
N SER A 118 9.44 1.17 -6.13
CA SER A 118 9.09 2.23 -7.08
C SER A 118 7.58 2.43 -7.14
N SER A 119 7.12 3.66 -7.41
CA SER A 119 5.70 3.94 -7.61
C SER A 119 5.09 3.18 -8.79
N ALA A 120 5.90 2.74 -9.76
CA ALA A 120 5.46 1.88 -10.85
C ALA A 120 4.95 0.51 -10.37
N THR A 121 5.43 0.03 -9.21
CA THR A 121 5.00 -1.22 -8.58
C THR A 121 3.64 -1.09 -7.88
N PHE A 122 3.19 0.12 -7.54
CA PHE A 122 2.00 0.27 -6.69
C PHE A 122 0.72 -0.22 -7.37
N ALA A 123 0.63 -0.17 -8.69
CA ALA A 123 -0.53 -0.67 -9.42
C ALA A 123 -0.69 -2.18 -9.28
N SER A 124 0.41 -2.96 -9.28
CA SER A 124 0.32 -4.42 -9.09
C SER A 124 -0.10 -4.75 -7.66
N LEU A 125 0.41 -4.00 -6.68
CA LEU A 125 0.11 -4.25 -5.27
C LEU A 125 -1.37 -4.04 -4.88
N LEU A 126 -2.17 -3.36 -5.71
CA LEU A 126 -3.58 -3.08 -5.42
C LEU A 126 -4.48 -4.32 -5.50
N ASP A 127 -4.01 -5.44 -6.06
CA ASP A 127 -4.76 -6.70 -6.11
C ASP A 127 -4.78 -7.45 -4.76
N GLY A 128 -4.06 -6.96 -3.75
CA GLY A 128 -3.98 -7.57 -2.41
C GLY A 128 -2.98 -8.73 -2.30
N SER A 129 -2.15 -8.93 -3.32
CA SER A 129 -1.16 -10.00 -3.38
C SER A 129 0.16 -9.47 -3.94
N ALA A 130 1.28 -10.01 -3.48
CA ALA A 130 2.57 -9.67 -4.08
C ALA A 130 3.53 -10.86 -4.08
N SER A 131 3.95 -11.30 -5.26
CA SER A 131 4.90 -12.40 -5.44
C SER A 131 6.34 -11.92 -5.26
N LEU A 132 7.12 -12.61 -4.43
CA LEU A 132 8.54 -12.34 -4.22
C LEU A 132 9.37 -13.35 -5.02
N ARG A 133 10.18 -12.85 -5.96
CA ARG A 133 11.10 -13.65 -6.77
C ARG A 133 12.55 -13.26 -6.52
N LEU A 134 13.44 -14.24 -6.52
CA LEU A 134 14.87 -14.03 -6.30
C LEU A 134 15.71 -14.51 -7.48
N ILE A 135 16.76 -13.75 -7.80
CA ILE A 135 17.78 -14.11 -8.79
C ILE A 135 19.14 -14.10 -8.08
N GLN A 136 19.75 -15.26 -7.95
CA GLN A 136 21.07 -15.41 -7.35
C GLN A 136 22.15 -14.96 -8.33
N THR A 137 23.08 -14.11 -7.87
CA THR A 137 24.13 -13.52 -8.72
C THR A 137 25.54 -13.94 -8.33
N SER A 138 25.76 -14.54 -7.16
CA SER A 138 27.06 -15.08 -6.75
C SER A 138 27.00 -16.53 -6.26
N ASN A 139 28.17 -17.10 -5.99
CA ASN A 139 28.34 -18.40 -5.33
C ASN A 139 27.74 -18.44 -3.91
N VAL A 140 27.65 -19.66 -3.37
CA VAL A 140 26.99 -20.08 -2.13
C VAL A 140 25.45 -20.15 -2.23
N ASN A 141 24.73 -20.12 -1.11
CA ASN A 141 23.27 -20.14 -1.06
C ASN A 141 22.70 -18.76 -0.71
N ILE A 142 21.54 -18.43 -1.27
CA ILE A 142 20.76 -17.30 -0.77
C ILE A 142 20.18 -17.70 0.60
N ARG A 143 20.55 -16.92 1.61
CA ARG A 143 19.99 -16.96 2.96
C ARG A 143 19.26 -15.64 3.19
N TYR A 144 17.96 -15.67 2.97
CA TYR A 144 17.09 -14.51 3.14
C TYR A 144 16.24 -14.76 4.38
N GLY A 145 16.50 -14.00 5.45
CA GLY A 145 15.66 -14.00 6.65
C GLY A 145 14.22 -13.58 6.33
N THR A 146 13.34 -13.65 7.33
CA THR A 146 11.90 -13.34 7.21
C THR A 146 11.68 -12.02 6.43
N PRO A 147 11.25 -12.08 5.16
CA PRO A 147 11.01 -10.88 4.40
C PRO A 147 9.67 -10.27 4.82
N THR A 148 9.64 -8.95 4.84
CA THR A 148 8.47 -8.17 5.25
C THR A 148 8.14 -7.15 4.17
N LEU A 149 6.91 -7.19 3.66
CA LEU A 149 6.35 -6.16 2.81
C LEU A 149 5.56 -5.19 3.68
N ARG A 150 5.98 -3.93 3.70
CA ARG A 150 5.32 -2.85 4.42
C ARG A 150 4.74 -1.85 3.43
N ILE A 151 3.42 -1.69 3.43
CA ILE A 151 2.67 -0.81 2.54
C ILE A 151 2.04 0.29 3.38
N VAL A 152 2.25 1.54 3.00
CA VAL A 152 1.57 2.70 3.61
C VAL A 152 0.56 3.21 2.60
N THR A 153 -0.67 3.38 3.07
CA THR A 153 -1.78 3.89 2.27
C THR A 153 -2.26 5.23 2.83
N ALA A 154 -2.83 6.05 1.96
CA ALA A 154 -3.58 7.23 2.33
C ALA A 154 -5.00 7.13 1.81
N ALA A 155 -5.92 7.70 2.57
CA ALA A 155 -7.28 7.91 2.14
C ALA A 155 -7.30 8.86 0.95
N VAL A 156 -7.85 8.42 -0.18
CA VAL A 156 -8.23 9.36 -1.24
C VAL A 156 -9.51 10.03 -0.76
N PRO A 157 -9.58 11.38 -0.63
CA PRO A 157 -10.82 12.06 -0.29
C PRO A 157 -11.89 11.63 -1.27
N GLU A 158 -12.92 10.97 -0.76
CA GLU A 158 -13.96 10.39 -1.60
C GLU A 158 -14.55 11.48 -2.52
N PRO A 159 -14.99 11.14 -3.75
CA PRO A 159 -15.71 12.08 -4.61
C PRO A 159 -16.91 12.74 -3.89
N SER A 160 -17.50 12.03 -2.93
CA SER A 160 -18.55 12.53 -2.02
C SER A 160 -18.06 13.70 -1.16
N THR A 161 -16.80 13.71 -0.74
CA THR A 161 -16.20 14.80 0.04
C THR A 161 -16.11 16.06 -0.80
N TRP A 162 -15.64 15.93 -2.05
CA TRP A 162 -15.62 17.04 -3.00
C TRP A 162 -17.03 17.55 -3.29
N ALA A 163 -17.98 16.64 -3.50
CA ALA A 163 -19.38 16.99 -3.71
C ALA A 163 -19.98 17.71 -2.50
N MET A 164 -19.73 17.23 -1.28
CA MET A 164 -20.21 17.87 -0.04
C MET A 164 -19.57 19.24 0.18
N MET A 165 -18.28 19.40 -0.14
CA MET A 165 -17.64 20.73 -0.14
C MET A 165 -18.29 21.66 -1.15
N LEU A 166 -18.52 21.20 -2.38
CA LEU A 166 -19.18 21.99 -3.42
C LEU A 166 -20.63 22.34 -3.07
N ILE A 167 -21.38 21.42 -2.46
CA ILE A 167 -22.73 21.67 -1.96
C ILE A 167 -22.69 22.66 -0.80
N GLY A 168 -21.76 22.52 0.14
CA GLY A 168 -21.60 23.43 1.27
C GLY A 168 -21.23 24.85 0.82
N PHE A 169 -20.20 24.99 -0.01
CA PHE A 169 -19.78 26.28 -0.56
C PHE A 169 -20.80 26.87 -1.52
N GLY A 170 -21.42 26.05 -2.38
CA GLY A 170 -22.47 26.45 -3.29
C GLY A 170 -23.72 26.92 -2.54
N GLY A 171 -24.11 26.21 -1.48
CA GLY A 171 -25.21 26.56 -0.60
C GLY A 171 -24.97 27.88 0.14
N ALA A 172 -23.79 28.05 0.76
CA ALA A 172 -23.41 29.29 1.44
C ALA A 172 -23.37 30.48 0.45
N GLY A 173 -22.78 30.29 -0.74
CA GLY A 173 -22.74 31.29 -1.80
C GLY A 173 -24.13 31.70 -2.28
N ALA A 174 -25.05 30.74 -2.44
CA ALA A 174 -26.43 31.01 -2.81
C ALA A 174 -27.18 31.83 -1.74
N MET A 175 -26.96 31.54 -0.46
CA MET A 175 -27.55 32.30 0.65
C MET A 175 -27.05 33.75 0.70
N LEU A 176 -25.74 33.97 0.56
CA LEU A 176 -25.15 35.31 0.49
C LEU A 176 -25.67 36.12 -0.71
N ARG A 177 -25.87 35.46 -1.85
CA ARG A 177 -26.45 36.12 -3.03
C ARG A 177 -27.93 36.51 -2.82
N ARG A 178 -28.68 35.72 -2.04
CA ARG A 178 -30.07 36.02 -1.69
C ARG A 178 -30.19 37.15 -0.68
N SER A 179 -29.29 37.26 0.31
CA SER A 179 -29.35 38.31 1.33
C SER A 179 -29.07 39.71 0.78
N LYS A 180 -28.10 39.85 -0.14
CA LYS A 180 -27.77 41.14 -0.79
C LYS A 180 -28.95 41.78 -1.54
N ARG A 181 -29.92 40.98 -2.01
CA ARG A 181 -31.13 41.51 -2.69
C ARG A 181 -32.10 42.24 -1.75
N LYS A 182 -31.98 42.08 -0.43
CA LYS A 182 -32.87 42.71 0.55
C LYS A 182 -32.38 44.06 1.09
N THR A 183 -31.14 44.45 0.81
CA THR A 183 -30.53 45.68 1.35
C THR A 183 -30.29 46.72 0.25
N ALA A 184 -31.33 47.02 -0.54
CA ALA A 184 -31.29 48.19 -1.43
C ALA A 184 -31.48 49.45 -0.56
N THR A 185 -30.37 50.00 -0.06
CA THR A 185 -30.37 51.24 0.70
C THR A 185 -30.84 52.38 -0.20
N LYS A 186 -32.07 52.86 0.02
CA LYS A 186 -32.63 54.00 -0.69
C LYS A 186 -32.00 55.27 -0.11
N VAL A 187 -31.05 55.86 -0.82
CA VAL A 187 -30.46 57.15 -0.44
C VAL A 187 -31.36 58.26 -0.99
N SER A 188 -31.97 59.04 -0.10
CA SER A 188 -32.75 60.22 -0.43
C SER A 188 -31.87 61.45 -0.25
N PHE A 189 -31.65 62.22 -1.31
CA PHE A 189 -31.03 63.54 -1.21
C PHE A 189 -32.13 64.58 -1.00
N VAL A 190 -31.96 65.44 0.01
CA VAL A 190 -32.81 66.60 0.26
C VAL A 190 -32.08 67.81 -0.31
N LEU A 191 -32.72 68.50 -1.26
CA LEU A 191 -32.30 69.78 -1.83
C LEU A 191 -33.25 70.87 -1.35
#